data_AF-A0A6A8ARF1-F1
#
_entry.id   AF-A0A6A8ARF1-F1
#
_cell.length_a   1.000
_cell.length_b   1.000
_cell.length_c   1.000
_cell.angle_alpha   90.00
_cell.angle_beta   90.00
_cell.angle_gamma   90.00
#
_symmetry.space_group_name_H-M   'P 1'
#
loop_
_entity.id
_entity.type
_entity.pdbx_description
1 polymer ?
#
loop_
_entity_poly.entity_id
_entity_poly.type
_entity_poly.pdbx_seq_one_letter_code
_entity_poly.pdbx_strand_id
1 'polypeptide(L)'
;MNELSSRISEWIRERVKTAGAKGVVLGMSGGLDSSVTAVLCKNAFPDATLGLILPCFSSKEDVEHAKMVAKQFGIETKEIELSSAFKTLFGGLEEREYDVDLKREGKEEMDIAVANLKPRLRMICLYYFANKLNYLVVGTGNKSELSIGYFTKYGDGAADILPLGDLLKTEERNLAEELDIPKEIIEKMPGAGLWKGQTDESEIGMSYDVLDKSILALESGAFSGCDPELVARVKRMVEASRHKRELIPVFKKV
;
A
#
# COMPACT_ATOMS: atom_id res chain seq x y z
N MET A 1 -0.11 -7.49 23.70
CA MET A 1 -0.51 -7.69 22.30
C MET A 1 -2.02 -7.81 22.29
N ASN A 2 -2.75 -6.88 21.65
CA ASN A 2 -4.21 -6.91 21.58
C ASN A 2 -4.71 -8.18 20.86
N GLU A 3 -5.98 -8.54 21.05
CA GLU A 3 -6.62 -9.69 20.42
C GLU A 3 -6.51 -9.60 18.89
N LEU A 4 -6.77 -8.43 18.29
CA LEU A 4 -6.75 -8.27 16.83
C LEU A 4 -5.34 -8.40 16.23
N SER A 5 -4.34 -7.68 16.75
CA SER A 5 -2.96 -7.79 16.26
C SER A 5 -2.40 -9.20 16.40
N SER A 6 -2.72 -9.89 17.49
CA SER A 6 -2.33 -11.29 17.71
C SER A 6 -2.98 -12.23 16.69
N ARG A 7 -4.28 -12.04 16.43
CA ARG A 7 -5.04 -12.81 15.43
C ARG A 7 -4.50 -12.60 14.01
N ILE A 8 -4.19 -11.35 13.63
CA ILE A 8 -3.61 -11.06 12.30
C ILE A 8 -2.21 -11.68 12.19
N SER A 9 -1.39 -11.57 13.23
CA SER A 9 -0.04 -12.16 13.23
C SER A 9 -0.08 -13.69 13.13
N GLU A 10 -1.04 -14.34 13.81
CA GLU A 10 -1.27 -15.79 13.68
C GLU A 10 -1.74 -16.15 12.27
N TRP A 11 -2.67 -15.37 11.71
CA TRP A 11 -3.13 -15.58 10.33
C TRP A 11 -1.96 -15.48 9.33
N ILE A 12 -1.05 -14.51 9.49
CA ILE A 12 0.18 -14.42 8.67
C ILE A 12 1.02 -15.70 8.81
N ARG A 13 1.23 -16.21 10.04
CA ARG A 13 1.96 -17.48 10.27
C ARG A 13 1.32 -18.64 9.52
N GLU A 14 0.00 -18.79 9.61
CA GLU A 14 -0.74 -19.84 8.93
C GLU A 14 -0.61 -19.75 7.40
N ARG A 15 -0.73 -18.55 6.83
CA ARG A 15 -0.61 -18.37 5.36
C ARG A 15 0.77 -18.75 4.86
N VAL A 16 1.83 -18.29 5.53
CA VAL A 16 3.23 -18.61 5.17
C VAL A 16 3.48 -20.11 5.29
N LYS A 17 3.02 -20.75 6.37
CA LYS A 17 3.14 -22.20 6.58
C LYS A 17 2.41 -23.00 5.51
N THR A 18 1.19 -22.60 5.16
CA THR A 18 0.36 -23.25 4.13
C THR A 18 1.03 -23.18 2.75
N ALA A 19 1.71 -22.08 2.45
CA ALA A 19 2.44 -21.90 1.21
C ALA A 19 3.79 -22.64 1.15
N GLY A 20 4.26 -23.22 2.27
CA GLY A 20 5.61 -23.81 2.36
C GLY A 20 6.74 -22.76 2.29
N ALA A 21 6.42 -21.49 2.56
CA ALA A 21 7.37 -20.40 2.61
C ALA A 21 8.10 -20.35 3.97
N LYS A 22 9.22 -19.62 4.02
CA LYS A 22 10.12 -19.52 5.19
C LYS A 22 9.98 -18.23 5.97
N GLY A 23 9.24 -17.25 5.44
CA GLY A 23 9.15 -15.91 6.00
C GLY A 23 8.40 -14.96 5.08
N VAL A 24 8.58 -13.67 5.33
CA VAL A 24 7.86 -12.59 4.66
C VAL A 24 8.77 -11.46 4.21
N VAL A 25 8.44 -10.86 3.08
CA VAL A 25 9.04 -9.63 2.59
C VAL A 25 7.95 -8.60 2.31
N LEU A 26 8.19 -7.34 2.66
CA LEU A 26 7.25 -6.25 2.43
C LEU A 26 7.97 -4.95 2.10
N GLY A 27 7.25 -4.00 1.48
CA GLY A 27 7.76 -2.64 1.27
C GLY A 27 7.51 -1.79 2.52
N MET A 28 8.51 -1.04 2.95
CA MET A 28 8.40 -0.04 4.04
C MET A 28 8.54 1.36 3.44
N SER A 29 7.42 2.08 3.33
CA SER A 29 7.36 3.41 2.71
C SER A 29 7.50 4.56 3.70
N GLY A 30 7.43 4.29 5.00
CA GLY A 30 7.35 5.32 6.04
C GLY A 30 5.94 5.91 6.20
N GLY A 31 4.94 5.29 5.59
CA GLY A 31 3.51 5.53 5.82
C GLY A 31 2.90 4.53 6.80
N LEU A 32 1.68 4.83 7.23
CA LEU A 32 0.91 4.05 8.22
C LEU A 32 0.79 2.57 7.84
N ASP A 33 0.28 2.28 6.64
CA ASP A 33 -0.06 0.93 6.18
C ASP A 33 1.14 -0.02 6.23
N SER A 34 2.26 0.46 5.70
CA SER A 34 3.50 -0.30 5.69
C SER A 34 4.08 -0.49 7.09
N SER A 35 3.88 0.47 7.99
CA SER A 35 4.39 0.42 9.36
C SER A 35 3.62 -0.59 10.20
N VAL A 36 2.29 -0.55 10.15
CA VAL A 36 1.41 -1.53 10.81
C VAL A 36 1.69 -2.94 10.27
N THR A 37 1.74 -3.08 8.94
CA THR A 37 2.03 -4.37 8.30
C THR A 37 3.40 -4.91 8.71
N ALA A 38 4.44 -4.07 8.79
CA ALA A 38 5.78 -4.48 9.17
C ALA A 38 5.83 -5.02 10.61
N VAL A 39 5.16 -4.35 11.55
CA VAL A 39 5.11 -4.79 12.95
C VAL A 39 4.34 -6.10 13.09
N LEU A 40 3.20 -6.26 12.39
CA LEU A 40 2.46 -7.52 12.37
C LEU A 40 3.29 -8.67 11.78
N CYS A 41 4.03 -8.40 10.70
CA CYS A 41 4.96 -9.36 10.10
C CYS A 41 6.08 -9.74 11.08
N LYS A 42 6.68 -8.77 11.76
CA LYS A 42 7.73 -9.00 12.76
C LYS A 42 7.23 -9.83 13.94
N ASN A 43 5.99 -9.59 14.40
CA ASN A 43 5.34 -10.39 15.45
C ASN A 43 5.05 -11.82 14.98
N ALA A 44 4.74 -12.00 13.69
CA ALA A 44 4.52 -13.31 13.08
C ALA A 44 5.84 -14.09 12.91
N PHE A 45 6.88 -13.42 12.41
CA PHE A 45 8.18 -13.99 12.03
C PHE A 45 9.34 -13.09 12.52
N PRO A 46 9.76 -13.20 13.79
CA PRO A 46 10.81 -12.36 14.36
C PRO A 46 12.13 -12.42 13.59
N ASP A 47 12.53 -13.60 13.13
CA ASP A 47 13.84 -13.81 12.47
C ASP A 47 13.72 -13.96 10.94
N ALA A 48 12.51 -13.85 10.39
CA ALA A 48 12.22 -14.11 8.98
C ALA A 48 11.29 -13.06 8.35
N THR A 49 11.53 -11.78 8.71
CA THR A 49 10.84 -10.61 8.16
C THR A 49 11.86 -9.67 7.53
N LEU A 50 11.72 -9.38 6.23
CA LEU A 50 12.55 -8.42 5.51
C LEU A 50 11.71 -7.21 5.05
N GLY A 51 12.04 -6.02 5.54
CA GLY A 51 11.50 -4.76 5.03
C GLY A 51 12.35 -4.20 3.89
N LEU A 52 11.77 -3.88 2.74
CA LEU A 52 12.46 -3.17 1.66
C LEU A 52 12.09 -1.70 1.66
N ILE A 53 13.09 -0.83 1.76
CA ILE A 53 12.92 0.62 1.62
C ILE A 53 13.32 0.97 0.19
N LEU A 54 12.33 1.39 -0.62
CA LEU A 54 12.46 1.46 -2.09
C LEU A 54 12.19 2.88 -2.62
N PRO A 55 13.07 3.86 -2.32
CA PRO A 55 12.89 5.23 -2.78
C PRO A 55 12.98 5.31 -4.30
N CYS A 56 12.17 6.20 -4.88
CA CYS A 56 12.16 6.49 -6.31
C CYS A 56 11.69 7.94 -6.53
N PHE A 57 12.62 8.89 -6.43
CA PHE A 57 12.30 10.31 -6.24
C PHE A 57 11.34 10.53 -5.06
N SER A 58 11.52 9.74 -4.00
CA SER A 58 10.75 9.82 -2.76
C SER A 58 11.32 10.90 -1.85
N SER A 59 10.54 11.36 -0.88
CA SER A 59 11.05 12.33 0.09
C SER A 59 12.08 11.67 1.03
N LYS A 60 13.04 12.45 1.53
CA LYS A 60 13.98 11.96 2.55
C LYS A 60 13.25 11.57 3.84
N GLU A 61 12.19 12.30 4.18
CA GLU A 61 11.36 12.07 5.35
C GLU A 61 10.71 10.67 5.33
N ASP A 62 10.17 10.23 4.18
CA ASP A 62 9.61 8.88 4.01
C ASP A 62 10.63 7.78 4.36
N VAL A 63 11.85 7.93 3.86
CA VAL A 63 12.95 6.98 4.11
C VAL A 63 13.34 6.96 5.59
N GLU A 64 13.44 8.13 6.23
CA GLU A 64 13.77 8.23 7.65
C GLU A 64 12.65 7.69 8.55
N HIS A 65 11.38 7.89 8.20
CA HIS A 65 10.25 7.29 8.93
C HIS A 65 10.25 5.76 8.82
N ALA A 66 10.52 5.21 7.62
CA ALA A 66 10.66 3.77 7.44
C ALA A 66 11.78 3.18 8.32
N LYS A 67 12.94 3.86 8.35
CA LYS A 67 14.07 3.49 9.22
C LYS A 67 13.76 3.62 10.70
N MET A 68 13.00 4.65 11.09
CA MET A 68 12.57 4.86 12.46
C MET A 68 11.74 3.68 12.97
N VAL A 69 10.71 3.28 12.23
CA VAL A 69 9.89 2.10 12.56
C VAL A 69 10.74 0.84 12.62
N ALA A 70 11.57 0.62 11.59
CA ALA A 70 12.42 -0.56 11.53
C ALA A 70 13.34 -0.67 12.75
N LYS A 71 13.95 0.46 13.15
CA LYS A 71 14.82 0.54 14.33
C LYS A 71 14.05 0.29 15.62
N GLN A 72 12.88 0.89 15.79
CA GLN A 72 12.07 0.74 17.01
C GLN A 72 11.65 -0.72 17.24
N PHE A 73 11.25 -1.43 16.19
CA PHE A 73 10.72 -2.80 16.29
C PHE A 73 11.73 -3.89 15.91
N GLY A 74 12.99 -3.52 15.64
CA GLY A 74 14.05 -4.46 15.29
C GLY A 74 13.79 -5.23 13.99
N ILE A 75 13.22 -4.58 12.98
CA ILE A 75 12.92 -5.16 11.66
C ILE A 75 14.18 -5.08 10.79
N GLU A 76 14.58 -6.19 10.20
CA GLU A 76 15.67 -6.20 9.22
C GLU A 76 15.23 -5.45 7.97
N THR A 77 16.06 -4.52 7.49
CA THR A 77 15.74 -3.72 6.30
C THR A 77 16.86 -3.71 5.27
N LYS A 78 16.46 -3.59 4.00
CA LYS A 78 17.36 -3.27 2.89
C LYS A 78 16.84 -2.08 2.09
N GLU A 79 17.69 -1.09 1.91
CA GLU A 79 17.40 0.08 1.08
C GLU A 79 17.92 -0.12 -0.35
N ILE A 80 17.08 0.18 -1.35
CA ILE A 80 17.43 0.06 -2.78
C ILE A 80 16.89 1.29 -3.52
N GLU A 81 17.79 2.14 -4.00
CA GLU A 81 17.45 3.33 -4.80
C GLU A 81 17.01 2.94 -6.21
N LEU A 82 15.78 3.31 -6.59
CA LEU A 82 15.17 2.95 -7.87
C LEU A 82 15.16 4.08 -8.90
N SER A 83 15.56 5.29 -8.53
CA SER A 83 15.49 6.48 -9.40
C SER A 83 16.23 6.33 -10.73
N SER A 84 17.39 5.64 -10.73
CA SER A 84 18.12 5.38 -11.97
C SER A 84 17.40 4.37 -12.87
N ALA A 85 16.90 3.26 -12.31
CA ALA A 85 16.13 2.26 -13.06
C ALA A 85 14.85 2.88 -13.64
N PHE A 86 14.16 3.71 -12.86
CA PHE A 86 13.01 4.48 -13.32
C PHE A 86 13.38 5.40 -14.50
N LYS A 87 14.45 6.19 -14.39
CA LYS A 87 14.90 7.09 -15.46
C LYS A 87 15.18 6.35 -16.76
N THR A 88 15.86 5.21 -16.68
CA THR A 88 16.15 4.38 -17.85
C THR A 88 14.87 3.85 -18.49
N LEU A 89 13.94 3.33 -17.70
CA LEU A 89 12.67 2.82 -18.21
C LEU A 89 11.82 3.95 -18.82
N PHE A 90 11.71 5.08 -18.12
CA PHE A 90 11.00 6.27 -18.58
C PHE A 90 11.56 6.76 -19.91
N GLY A 91 12.88 6.93 -20.03
CA GLY A 91 13.51 7.41 -21.26
C GLY A 91 13.27 6.51 -22.47
N GLY A 92 13.18 5.19 -22.24
CA GLY A 92 12.84 4.24 -23.30
C GLY A 92 11.35 4.24 -23.70
N LEU A 93 10.45 4.66 -22.81
CA LEU A 93 9.00 4.71 -23.07
C LEU A 93 8.54 6.05 -23.64
N GLU A 94 9.15 7.14 -23.17
CA GLU A 94 8.72 8.52 -23.46
C GLU A 94 9.66 9.24 -24.44
N GLU A 95 10.78 8.59 -24.81
CA GLU A 95 11.82 9.13 -25.70
C GLU A 95 12.34 10.52 -25.26
N ARG A 96 12.33 10.78 -23.95
CA ARG A 96 12.79 12.03 -23.33
C ARG A 96 13.37 11.79 -21.94
N GLU A 97 14.16 12.74 -21.44
CA GLU A 97 14.67 12.66 -20.07
C GLU A 97 13.57 12.95 -19.03
N TYR A 98 13.64 12.25 -17.90
CA TYR A 98 12.78 12.54 -16.77
C TYR A 98 13.31 13.74 -15.99
N ASP A 99 12.57 14.84 -16.07
CA ASP A 99 12.84 16.04 -15.29
C ASP A 99 12.06 15.98 -13.97
N VAL A 100 12.82 15.96 -12.87
CA VAL A 100 12.31 15.89 -11.49
C VAL A 100 11.76 17.25 -11.02
N ASP A 101 12.27 18.34 -11.62
CA ASP A 101 12.03 19.72 -11.23
C ASP A 101 11.05 20.45 -12.16
N LEU A 102 10.53 19.78 -13.20
CA LEU A 102 9.45 20.29 -14.03
C LEU A 102 8.26 20.67 -13.14
N LYS A 103 8.22 21.95 -12.76
CA LYS A 103 7.01 22.64 -12.39
C LYS A 103 6.15 22.60 -13.64
N ARG A 104 5.17 21.70 -13.66
CA ARG A 104 4.11 21.75 -14.66
C ARG A 104 3.39 23.08 -14.47
N GLU A 105 3.80 24.10 -15.21
CA GLU A 105 3.15 25.40 -15.26
C GLU A 105 1.81 25.22 -16.00
N GLY A 106 0.75 24.93 -15.25
CA GLY A 106 -0.59 24.75 -15.78
C GLY A 106 -1.23 23.41 -15.42
N LYS A 107 -2.52 23.27 -15.78
CA LYS A 107 -3.38 22.10 -15.58
C LYS A 107 -2.97 20.88 -16.44
N GLU A 108 -1.69 20.55 -16.51
CA GLU A 108 -1.30 19.25 -17.08
C GLU A 108 -1.54 18.17 -16.04
N GLU A 109 -2.65 17.44 -16.21
CA GLU A 109 -3.02 16.28 -15.40
C GLU A 109 -1.81 15.38 -15.17
N MET A 110 -1.55 15.02 -13.91
CA MET A 110 -0.48 14.10 -13.52
C MET A 110 -0.53 12.87 -14.43
N ASP A 111 0.60 12.52 -15.07
CA ASP A 111 0.62 11.34 -15.92
C ASP A 111 0.60 10.09 -15.05
N ILE A 112 -0.60 9.55 -14.85
CA ILE A 112 -0.83 8.37 -14.02
C ILE A 112 -0.10 7.15 -14.59
N ALA A 113 0.13 7.05 -15.91
CA ALA A 113 0.88 5.95 -16.48
C ALA A 113 2.34 5.99 -16.01
N VAL A 114 2.96 7.17 -16.03
CA VAL A 114 4.32 7.41 -15.52
C VAL A 114 4.39 7.19 -14.01
N ALA A 115 3.43 7.72 -13.24
CA ALA A 115 3.39 7.56 -11.78
C ALA A 115 3.34 6.07 -11.37
N ASN A 116 2.55 5.27 -12.11
CA ASN A 116 2.39 3.84 -11.88
C ASN A 116 3.65 3.00 -12.18
N LEU A 117 4.68 3.54 -12.86
CA LEU A 117 5.94 2.82 -13.04
C LEU A 117 6.65 2.57 -11.70
N LYS A 118 6.57 3.52 -10.77
CA LYS A 118 7.26 3.44 -9.46
C LYS A 118 6.79 2.24 -8.62
N PRO A 119 5.50 2.07 -8.30
CA PRO A 119 5.04 0.90 -7.54
C PRO A 119 5.27 -0.42 -8.28
N ARG A 120 5.28 -0.44 -9.61
CA ARG A 120 5.64 -1.64 -10.40
C ARG A 120 7.12 -2.00 -10.28
N LEU A 121 8.02 -1.02 -10.27
CA LEU A 121 9.44 -1.26 -9.97
C LEU A 121 9.63 -1.77 -8.55
N ARG A 122 8.89 -1.23 -7.58
CA ARG A 122 8.92 -1.72 -6.19
C ARG A 122 8.46 -3.17 -6.09
N MET A 123 7.37 -3.52 -6.77
CA MET A 123 6.86 -4.89 -6.87
C MET A 123 7.91 -5.86 -7.41
N ILE A 124 8.66 -5.48 -8.45
CA ILE A 124 9.74 -6.32 -9.00
C ILE A 124 10.80 -6.63 -7.93
N CYS A 125 11.20 -5.63 -7.14
CA CYS A 125 12.15 -5.84 -6.05
C CYS A 125 11.59 -6.77 -4.96
N LEU A 126 10.33 -6.59 -4.56
CA LEU A 126 9.67 -7.44 -3.56
C LEU A 126 9.67 -8.91 -3.99
N TYR A 127 9.19 -9.19 -5.20
CA TYR A 127 9.14 -10.56 -5.71
C TYR A 127 10.52 -11.16 -5.98
N TYR A 128 11.53 -10.35 -6.31
CA TYR A 128 12.92 -10.81 -6.38
C TYR A 128 13.40 -11.39 -5.04
N PHE A 129 13.21 -10.65 -3.94
CA PHE A 129 13.62 -11.14 -2.61
C PHE A 129 12.74 -12.27 -2.10
N ALA A 130 11.43 -12.23 -2.39
CA ALA A 130 10.52 -13.34 -2.09
C ALA A 130 11.02 -14.65 -2.69
N ASN A 131 11.33 -14.66 -3.98
CA ASN A 131 11.88 -15.83 -4.68
C ASN A 131 13.25 -16.25 -4.14
N LYS A 132 14.13 -15.28 -3.87
CA LYS A 132 15.50 -15.56 -3.40
C LYS A 132 15.52 -16.21 -2.01
N LEU A 133 14.59 -15.82 -1.15
CA LEU A 133 14.52 -16.25 0.27
C LEU A 133 13.47 -17.33 0.52
N ASN A 134 12.66 -17.68 -0.48
CA ASN A 134 11.44 -18.49 -0.33
C ASN A 134 10.46 -17.85 0.68
N TYR A 135 10.23 -16.55 0.55
CA TYR A 135 9.31 -15.75 1.38
C TYR A 135 8.03 -15.43 0.59
N LEU A 136 6.96 -15.03 1.29
CA LEU A 136 5.79 -14.42 0.68
C LEU A 136 5.91 -12.89 0.63
N VAL A 137 5.40 -12.28 -0.43
CA VAL A 137 5.19 -10.84 -0.50
C VAL A 137 3.94 -10.46 0.29
N VAL A 138 4.10 -9.61 1.30
CA VAL A 138 2.99 -9.08 2.10
C VAL A 138 2.63 -7.69 1.61
N GLY A 139 1.40 -7.55 1.13
CA GLY A 139 0.86 -6.27 0.67
C GLY A 139 0.28 -5.46 1.84
N THR A 140 0.25 -4.14 1.65
CA THR A 140 -0.16 -3.20 2.71
C THR A 140 -1.54 -2.61 2.46
N GLY A 141 -2.21 -2.95 1.35
CA GLY A 141 -3.51 -2.37 1.01
C GLY A 141 -4.58 -2.70 2.05
N ASN A 142 -5.22 -1.65 2.58
CA ASN A 142 -6.36 -1.75 3.48
C ASN A 142 -7.69 -1.84 2.72
N LYS A 143 -8.79 -2.17 3.42
CA LYS A 143 -10.12 -2.33 2.83
C LYS A 143 -10.59 -1.06 2.12
N SER A 144 -10.30 0.12 2.68
CA SER A 144 -10.74 1.40 2.12
C SER A 144 -10.14 1.64 0.74
N GLU A 145 -8.82 1.49 0.61
CA GLU A 145 -8.09 1.65 -0.65
C GLU A 145 -8.47 0.56 -1.66
N LEU A 146 -8.53 -0.70 -1.22
CA LEU A 146 -8.87 -1.83 -2.07
C LEU A 146 -10.27 -1.67 -2.66
N SER A 147 -11.26 -1.27 -1.85
CA SER A 147 -12.67 -1.14 -2.24
C SER A 147 -12.86 -0.21 -3.42
N ILE A 148 -12.21 0.95 -3.41
CA ILE A 148 -12.29 1.93 -4.50
C ILE A 148 -11.20 1.73 -5.57
N GLY A 149 -10.31 0.75 -5.38
CA GLY A 149 -9.21 0.44 -6.28
C GLY A 149 -8.14 1.52 -6.33
N TYR A 150 -7.93 2.21 -5.21
CA TYR A 150 -6.90 3.24 -5.03
C TYR A 150 -5.54 2.58 -4.75
N PHE A 151 -5.05 1.88 -5.76
CA PHE A 151 -3.75 1.21 -5.79
C PHE A 151 -3.34 0.95 -7.24
N THR A 152 -2.07 0.68 -7.48
CA THR A 152 -1.59 0.29 -8.82
C THR A 152 -1.79 -1.20 -9.03
N LYS A 153 -2.61 -1.58 -10.02
CA LYS A 153 -2.74 -2.98 -10.43
C LYS A 153 -1.39 -3.50 -10.91
N TYR A 154 -0.94 -4.62 -10.34
CA TYR A 154 0.40 -5.20 -10.55
C TYR A 154 1.56 -4.30 -10.11
N GLY A 155 1.29 -3.32 -9.24
CA GLY A 155 2.29 -2.57 -8.48
C GLY A 155 2.17 -2.92 -7.00
N ASP A 156 1.79 -1.95 -6.18
CA ASP A 156 1.51 -2.11 -4.75
C ASP A 156 0.33 -3.05 -4.46
N GLY A 157 -0.60 -3.22 -5.41
CA GLY A 157 -1.66 -4.23 -5.31
C GLY A 157 -1.24 -5.67 -5.63
N ALA A 158 0.00 -5.92 -6.04
CA ALA A 158 0.51 -7.28 -6.24
C ALA A 158 1.20 -7.78 -4.98
N ALA A 159 0.55 -8.73 -4.31
CA ALA A 159 1.04 -9.39 -3.11
C ALA A 159 0.49 -10.81 -3.03
N ASP A 160 1.11 -11.64 -2.20
CA ASP A 160 0.66 -13.01 -1.96
C ASP A 160 -0.38 -13.06 -0.82
N ILE A 161 -0.28 -12.16 0.15
CA ILE A 161 -1.24 -11.99 1.26
C ILE A 161 -1.46 -10.51 1.62
N LEU A 162 -2.66 -10.20 2.14
CA LEU A 162 -3.10 -8.85 2.52
C LEU A 162 -3.66 -8.85 3.96
N PRO A 163 -2.82 -8.75 5.00
CA PRO A 163 -3.28 -8.82 6.39
C PRO A 163 -4.21 -7.66 6.80
N LEU A 164 -4.15 -6.53 6.10
CA LEU A 164 -5.01 -5.36 6.34
C LEU A 164 -6.22 -5.30 5.40
N GLY A 165 -6.37 -6.27 4.49
CA GLY A 165 -7.31 -6.16 3.36
C GLY A 165 -8.79 -6.08 3.73
N ASP A 166 -9.16 -6.40 4.98
CA ASP A 166 -10.52 -6.27 5.51
C ASP A 166 -10.61 -5.24 6.67
N LEU A 167 -9.57 -4.45 6.91
CA LEU A 167 -9.59 -3.34 7.87
C LEU A 167 -9.82 -2.03 7.13
N LEU A 168 -10.78 -1.24 7.60
CA LEU A 168 -10.95 0.14 7.16
C LEU A 168 -9.78 1.02 7.66
N LYS A 169 -9.50 2.14 6.98
CA LYS A 169 -8.41 3.05 7.36
C LYS A 169 -8.53 3.55 8.79
N THR A 170 -9.76 3.81 9.24
CA THR A 170 -10.06 4.21 10.62
C THR A 170 -9.75 3.12 11.64
N GLU A 171 -10.04 1.85 11.32
CA GLU A 171 -9.71 0.69 12.16
C GLU A 171 -8.20 0.44 12.20
N GLU A 172 -7.53 0.61 11.07
CA GLU A 172 -6.07 0.52 10.95
C GLU A 172 -5.35 1.58 11.80
N ARG A 173 -5.84 2.84 11.82
CA ARG A 173 -5.30 3.90 12.69
C ARG A 173 -5.37 3.51 14.16
N ASN A 174 -6.51 2.98 14.61
CA ASN A 174 -6.67 2.51 15.99
C ASN A 174 -5.68 1.36 16.29
N LEU A 175 -5.53 0.42 15.35
CA LEU A 175 -4.55 -0.67 15.49
C LEU A 175 -3.11 -0.15 15.54
N ALA A 176 -2.79 0.92 14.82
CA ALA A 176 -1.46 1.54 14.85
C ALA A 176 -1.12 2.14 16.21
N GLU A 177 -2.08 2.82 16.85
CA GLU A 177 -1.92 3.33 18.22
C GLU A 177 -1.64 2.20 19.21
N GLU A 178 -2.37 1.09 19.11
CA GLU A 178 -2.19 -0.08 19.97
C GLU A 178 -0.88 -0.85 19.74
N LEU A 179 -0.31 -0.73 18.54
CA LEU A 179 0.99 -1.31 18.17
C LEU A 179 2.16 -0.40 18.54
N ASP A 180 1.92 0.73 19.22
CA ASP A 180 2.91 1.74 19.56
C ASP A 180 3.66 2.30 18.34
N ILE A 181 2.98 2.38 17.18
CA ILE A 181 3.53 3.05 15.99
C ILE A 181 3.79 4.53 16.34
N PRO A 182 4.93 5.12 15.95
CA PRO A 182 5.23 6.52 16.22
C PRO A 182 4.09 7.46 15.83
N LYS A 183 3.73 8.40 16.72
CA LYS A 183 2.67 9.38 16.47
C LYS A 183 2.88 10.18 15.19
N GLU A 184 4.13 10.53 14.89
CA GLU A 184 4.51 11.24 13.66
C GLU A 184 4.12 10.48 12.38
N ILE A 185 3.97 9.14 12.45
CA ILE A 185 3.52 8.30 11.33
C ILE A 185 2.00 8.18 11.30
N ILE A 186 1.36 8.10 12.48
CA ILE A 186 -0.10 8.02 12.62
C ILE A 186 -0.77 9.33 12.16
N GLU A 187 -0.18 10.48 12.55
CA GLU A 187 -0.70 11.82 12.26
C GLU A 187 -0.30 12.34 10.87
N LYS A 188 0.62 11.64 10.19
CA LYS A 188 1.06 12.01 8.84
C LYS A 188 -0.12 11.90 7.86
N MET A 189 -0.28 12.93 7.03
CA MET A 189 -1.28 12.89 5.95
C MET A 189 -1.01 11.69 5.01
N PRO A 190 -2.01 10.82 4.76
CA PRO A 190 -1.87 9.72 3.83
C PRO A 190 -1.54 10.20 2.41
N GLY A 191 -0.61 9.50 1.77
CA GLY A 191 -0.19 9.78 0.40
C GLY A 191 0.60 8.61 -0.18
N ALA A 192 0.38 8.32 -1.46
CA ALA A 192 1.08 7.24 -2.16
C ALA A 192 2.58 7.53 -2.46
N GLY A 193 3.04 8.77 -2.22
CA GLY A 193 4.45 9.16 -2.38
C GLY A 193 4.97 9.02 -3.81
N LEU A 194 4.09 9.20 -4.80
CA LEU A 194 4.40 9.08 -6.22
C LEU A 194 4.88 10.40 -6.81
N TRP A 195 4.46 11.54 -6.27
CA TRP A 195 4.97 12.88 -6.61
C TRP A 195 4.89 13.84 -5.42
N LYS A 196 5.51 15.01 -5.54
CA LYS A 196 5.59 16.01 -4.47
C LYS A 196 4.22 16.63 -4.18
N GLY A 197 3.83 16.66 -2.90
CA GLY A 197 2.59 17.27 -2.44
C GLY A 197 1.33 16.43 -2.66
N GLN A 198 1.47 15.16 -3.03
CA GLN A 198 0.37 14.22 -3.18
C GLN A 198 -0.30 13.91 -1.83
N THR A 199 -1.63 13.92 -1.79
CA THR A 199 -2.42 13.41 -0.66
C THR A 199 -3.60 12.59 -1.17
N ASP A 200 -3.93 11.51 -0.48
CA ASP A 200 -4.99 10.60 -0.92
C ASP A 200 -6.36 11.27 -0.91
N GLU A 201 -6.68 12.02 0.15
CA GLU A 201 -8.00 12.66 0.29
C GLU A 201 -8.26 13.71 -0.80
N SER A 202 -7.21 14.33 -1.34
CA SER A 202 -7.30 15.24 -2.48
C SER A 202 -7.69 14.49 -3.77
N GLU A 203 -7.04 13.34 -4.03
CA GLU A 203 -7.31 12.53 -5.22
C GLU A 203 -8.64 11.77 -5.14
N ILE A 204 -8.93 11.17 -3.98
CA ILE A 204 -10.20 10.50 -3.69
C ILE A 204 -11.33 11.54 -3.63
N GLY A 205 -11.02 12.77 -3.23
CA GLY A 205 -11.93 13.91 -3.09
C GLY A 205 -12.92 13.75 -1.93
N MET A 206 -12.55 13.01 -0.89
CA MET A 206 -13.23 12.92 0.40
C MET A 206 -12.25 12.40 1.46
N SER A 207 -12.57 12.61 2.74
CA SER A 207 -11.76 12.06 3.83
C SER A 207 -11.96 10.56 4.00
N TYR A 208 -10.99 9.89 4.64
CA TYR A 208 -11.13 8.48 4.97
C TYR A 208 -12.33 8.19 5.90
N ASP A 209 -12.67 9.10 6.81
CA ASP A 209 -13.88 8.92 7.67
C ASP A 209 -15.18 8.87 6.84
N VAL A 210 -15.26 9.66 5.77
CA VAL A 210 -16.40 9.68 4.86
C VAL A 210 -16.39 8.45 3.97
N LEU A 211 -15.22 8.08 3.45
CA LEU A 211 -15.03 6.89 2.62
C LEU A 211 -15.43 5.63 3.38
N ASP A 212 -14.91 5.44 4.59
CA ASP A 212 -15.14 4.26 5.43
C ASP A 212 -16.63 4.11 5.79
N LYS A 213 -17.29 5.21 6.19
CA LYS A 213 -18.75 5.23 6.42
C LYS A 213 -19.54 4.86 5.16
N SER A 214 -19.11 5.37 4.01
CA SER A 214 -19.77 5.09 2.73
C SER A 214 -19.62 3.62 2.31
N ILE A 215 -18.44 3.03 2.53
CA ILE A 215 -18.18 1.60 2.29
C ILE A 215 -19.09 0.74 3.19
N LEU A 216 -19.12 1.02 4.50
CA LEU A 216 -19.98 0.30 5.45
C LEU A 216 -21.48 0.43 5.11
N ALA A 217 -21.93 1.61 4.67
CA ALA A 217 -23.31 1.81 4.25
C ALA A 217 -23.66 0.98 3.01
N LEU A 218 -22.74 0.87 2.04
CA LEU A 218 -22.92 0.03 0.85
C LEU A 218 -22.95 -1.46 1.20
N GLU A 219 -22.12 -1.92 2.14
CA GLU A 219 -22.07 -3.32 2.57
C GLU A 219 -23.31 -3.73 3.40
N SER A 220 -23.76 -2.87 4.30
CA SER A 220 -24.88 -3.15 5.22
C SER A 220 -26.26 -2.84 4.60
N GLY A 221 -26.31 -2.00 3.57
CA GLY A 221 -27.56 -1.42 3.06
C GLY A 221 -28.16 -0.35 3.98
N ALA A 222 -27.46 0.06 5.04
CA ALA A 222 -27.89 1.08 5.99
C ALA A 222 -27.25 2.43 5.68
N PHE A 223 -28.02 3.34 5.06
CA PHE A 223 -27.54 4.64 4.60
C PHE A 223 -27.78 5.80 5.57
N SER A 224 -28.27 5.51 6.79
CA SER A 224 -28.57 6.54 7.78
C SER A 224 -27.31 7.33 8.17
N GLY A 225 -27.37 8.65 8.09
CA GLY A 225 -26.25 9.54 8.44
C GLY A 225 -25.14 9.64 7.37
N CYS A 226 -25.33 9.03 6.20
CA CYS A 226 -24.43 9.18 5.06
C CYS A 226 -24.98 10.22 4.06
N ASP A 227 -24.09 10.91 3.38
CA ASP A 227 -24.45 11.77 2.24
C ASP A 227 -24.73 10.89 1.00
N PRO A 228 -25.95 10.91 0.44
CA PRO A 228 -26.31 10.08 -0.72
C PRO A 228 -25.42 10.31 -1.95
N GLU A 229 -24.93 11.54 -2.16
CA GLU A 229 -24.08 11.87 -3.31
C GLU A 229 -22.70 11.24 -3.17
N LEU A 230 -22.12 11.32 -1.97
CA LEU A 230 -20.81 10.72 -1.67
C LEU A 230 -20.87 9.19 -1.71
N VAL A 231 -21.94 8.59 -1.17
CA VAL A 231 -22.16 7.13 -1.28
C VAL A 231 -22.28 6.71 -2.74
N ALA A 232 -23.04 7.44 -3.56
CA ALA A 232 -23.16 7.16 -4.99
C ALA A 232 -21.82 7.30 -5.72
N ARG A 233 -20.99 8.28 -5.33
CA ARG A 233 -19.63 8.44 -5.86
C ARG A 233 -18.74 7.26 -5.48
N VAL A 234 -18.72 6.84 -4.21
CA VAL A 234 -17.95 5.67 -3.77
C VAL A 234 -18.40 4.42 -4.51
N LYS A 235 -19.71 4.20 -4.67
CA LYS A 235 -20.24 3.08 -5.46
C LYS A 235 -19.70 3.07 -6.90
N ARG A 236 -19.68 4.23 -7.58
CA ARG A 236 -19.09 4.35 -8.93
C ARG A 236 -17.59 4.02 -8.94
N MET A 237 -16.83 4.46 -7.94
CA MET A 237 -15.39 4.14 -7.83
C MET A 237 -15.17 2.64 -7.62
N VAL A 238 -15.98 2.00 -6.76
CA VAL A 238 -15.97 0.55 -6.55
C VAL A 238 -16.26 -0.17 -7.87
N GLU A 239 -17.33 0.18 -8.58
CA GLU A 239 -17.71 -0.47 -9.83
C GLU A 239 -16.66 -0.28 -10.93
N ALA A 240 -16.17 0.95 -11.13
CA ALA A 240 -15.17 1.27 -12.15
C ALA A 240 -13.84 0.54 -11.92
N SER A 241 -13.46 0.32 -10.67
CA SER A 241 -12.20 -0.33 -10.30
C SER A 241 -12.30 -1.85 -10.08
N ARG A 242 -13.47 -2.45 -10.30
CA ARG A 242 -13.74 -3.87 -10.03
C ARG A 242 -12.70 -4.81 -10.66
N HIS A 243 -12.27 -4.47 -11.88
CA HIS A 243 -11.25 -5.22 -12.61
C HIS A 243 -9.90 -5.32 -11.89
N LYS A 244 -9.62 -4.48 -10.88
CA LYS A 244 -8.40 -4.54 -10.07
C LYS A 244 -8.47 -5.59 -8.95
N ARG A 245 -9.68 -5.94 -8.48
CA ARG A 245 -9.92 -6.90 -7.40
C ARG A 245 -10.33 -8.29 -7.89
N GLU A 246 -10.82 -8.39 -9.11
CA GLU A 246 -11.20 -9.67 -9.71
C GLU A 246 -9.98 -10.41 -10.29
N LEU A 247 -10.05 -11.74 -10.26
CA LEU A 247 -9.13 -12.58 -11.02
C LEU A 247 -9.22 -12.24 -12.51
N ILE A 248 -8.12 -12.45 -13.24
CA ILE A 248 -8.08 -12.24 -14.69
C ILE A 248 -9.18 -13.09 -15.35
N PRO A 249 -10.15 -12.49 -16.06
CA PRO A 249 -11.18 -13.26 -16.74
C PRO A 249 -10.56 -14.23 -17.73
N VAL A 250 -10.91 -15.51 -17.63
CA VAL A 250 -10.43 -16.56 -18.53
C VAL A 250 -11.56 -16.96 -19.46
N PHE A 251 -11.37 -16.81 -20.77
CA PHE A 251 -12.28 -17.37 -21.76
C PHE A 251 -12.46 -18.87 -21.52
N LYS A 252 -13.70 -19.31 -21.31
CA LYS A 252 -14.04 -20.71 -21.11
C LYS A 252 -14.53 -21.27 -22.44
N LYS A 253 -13.90 -22.35 -22.91
CA LYS A 253 -14.24 -23.03 -24.18
C LYS A 253 -15.55 -23.86 -24.09
N VAL A 254 -16.33 -23.73 -23.01
CA VAL A 254 -17.56 -24.52 -22.79
C VAL A 254 -18.66 -24.08 -23.74
#